data_AF-A0A9J6GHH0-F1
#
_entry.id   AF-A0A9J6GHH0-F1
#
_cell.length_a   1.000
_cell.length_b   1.000
_cell.length_c   1.000
_cell.angle_alpha   90.00
_cell.angle_beta   90.00
_cell.angle_gamma   90.00
#
_symmetry.space_group_name_H-M   'P 1'
#
loop_
_entity.id
_entity.type
_entity.pdbx_description
1 polymer ?
#
loop_
_entity_poly.entity_id
_entity_poly.type
_entity_poly.pdbx_seq_one_letter_code
_entity_poly.pdbx_strand_id
1 'polypeptide(L)'
;MDLLAFQNEVAMALIMCSKNVAKKRGRPSLQEPAELPRKEHNAEPRPVNAVRYDDLNHWPARSAQQFAQRCKFDGCTSRSRILCQKCNVFLCFSAKRIVFTLYITNE
;
A
#
# COMPACT_ATOMS: atom_id res chain seq x y z
N MET A 1 19.01 -17.32 51.42
CA MET A 1 19.20 -16.87 50.02
C MET A 1 19.32 -15.37 50.04
N ASP A 2 20.44 -14.83 49.56
CA ASP A 2 20.59 -13.38 49.38
C ASP A 2 19.84 -12.93 48.11
N LEU A 3 19.45 -11.66 48.05
CA LEU A 3 18.65 -11.08 46.97
C LEU A 3 19.33 -11.26 45.61
N LEU A 4 20.67 -11.15 45.58
CA LEU A 4 21.48 -11.40 44.40
C LEU A 4 21.37 -12.86 43.92
N ALA A 5 21.38 -13.82 44.85
CA ALA A 5 21.26 -15.24 44.53
C ALA A 5 19.88 -15.55 43.93
N PHE A 6 18.82 -14.98 44.51
CA PHE A 6 17.46 -15.11 43.99
C PHE A 6 17.31 -14.49 42.58
N GLN A 7 17.86 -13.29 42.36
CA GLN A 7 17.83 -12.66 41.04
C GLN A 7 18.58 -13.48 39.99
N ASN A 8 19.72 -14.07 40.35
CA ASN A 8 20.49 -14.93 39.46
C ASN A 8 19.72 -16.21 39.07
N GLU A 9 19.03 -16.84 40.02
CA GLU A 9 18.21 -18.02 39.75
C GLU A 9 17.06 -17.71 38.80
N VAL A 10 16.35 -16.60 39.04
CA VAL A 10 15.26 -16.14 38.15
C VAL A 10 15.79 -15.84 36.74
N ALA A 11 16.93 -15.15 36.63
CA ALA A 11 17.54 -14.85 35.33
C ALA A 11 17.93 -16.12 34.57
N MET A 12 18.57 -17.08 35.24
CA MET A 12 18.95 -18.36 34.64
C MET A 12 17.72 -19.16 34.18
N ALA A 13 16.66 -19.21 34.99
CA ALA A 13 15.42 -19.89 34.64
C ALA A 13 14.78 -19.29 33.37
N LEU A 14 14.73 -17.97 33.25
CA LEU A 14 14.20 -17.27 32.08
C LEU A 14 15.06 -17.50 30.83
N ILE A 15 16.39 -17.41 30.96
CA ILE A 15 17.33 -17.66 29.86
C ILE A 15 17.18 -19.10 29.35
N MET A 16 17.08 -20.09 30.26
CA MET A 16 16.96 -21.49 29.89
C MET A 16 15.59 -21.85 29.32
N CYS A 17 14.50 -21.26 29.82
CA CYS A 17 13.15 -21.45 29.26
C CYS A 17 12.97 -20.76 27.89
N SER A 18 13.72 -19.69 27.60
CA SER A 18 13.60 -18.93 26.33
C SER A 18 14.25 -19.60 25.10
N LYS A 19 14.86 -20.79 25.26
CA LYS A 19 15.47 -21.53 24.16
C LYS A 19 14.42 -22.33 23.39
N ASN A 20 13.68 -21.66 22.50
CA ASN A 20 13.15 -22.25 21.24
C ASN A 20 12.55 -21.20 20.29
N VAL A 21 13.16 -20.03 20.20
CA VAL A 21 13.01 -19.24 18.97
C VAL A 21 14.42 -18.87 18.54
N ALA A 22 15.02 -19.72 17.71
CA ALA A 22 16.13 -19.27 16.88
C ALA A 22 15.63 -18.01 16.17
N LYS A 23 16.08 -16.84 16.62
CA LYS A 23 15.80 -15.58 15.93
C LYS A 23 16.53 -15.69 14.59
N LYS A 24 15.85 -16.25 13.58
CA LYS A 24 16.36 -16.38 12.22
C LYS A 24 16.58 -14.95 11.72
N ARG A 25 17.83 -14.49 11.77
CA ARG A 25 18.26 -13.31 11.03
C ARG A 25 18.18 -13.67 9.55
N GLY A 26 17.40 -12.91 8.79
CA GLY A 26 17.18 -13.14 7.37
C GLY A 26 15.88 -13.88 7.05
N ARG A 27 15.44 -13.78 5.78
CA ARG A 27 14.24 -14.44 5.26
C ARG A 27 14.46 -15.97 5.26
N PRO A 28 13.63 -16.79 5.94
CA PRO A 28 13.73 -18.24 5.85
C PRO A 28 13.43 -18.66 4.41
N SER A 29 14.45 -19.09 3.66
CA SER A 29 14.31 -19.49 2.26
C SER A 29 13.87 -20.94 2.06
N LEU A 30 13.74 -21.71 3.15
CA LEU A 30 13.56 -23.18 3.13
C LEU A 30 12.37 -23.68 3.96
N GLN A 31 11.49 -22.79 4.44
CA GLN A 31 10.20 -23.21 5.00
C GLN A 31 9.18 -23.13 3.88
N GLU A 32 8.47 -24.23 3.62
CA GLU A 32 7.20 -24.22 2.89
C GLU A 32 6.39 -23.04 3.43
N PRO A 33 5.93 -22.11 2.57
CA PRO A 33 5.15 -20.98 3.03
C PRO A 33 3.93 -21.54 3.75
N ALA A 34 3.87 -21.41 5.07
CA ALA A 34 2.60 -21.49 5.76
C ALA A 34 1.69 -20.49 5.03
N GLU A 35 0.53 -20.94 4.54
CA GLU A 35 -0.48 -20.10 3.90
C GLU A 35 -1.02 -19.12 4.93
N LEU A 36 -0.22 -18.11 5.26
CA LEU A 36 -0.70 -16.95 5.97
C LEU A 36 -1.66 -16.26 5.00
N PRO A 37 -2.89 -15.94 5.41
CA PRO A 37 -3.80 -15.16 4.57
C PRO A 37 -3.04 -13.90 4.16
N ARG A 38 -2.84 -13.76 2.84
CA ARG A 38 -2.18 -12.58 2.29
C ARG A 38 -3.00 -11.40 2.78
N LYS A 39 -2.37 -10.48 3.53
CA LYS A 39 -3.03 -9.23 3.89
C LYS A 39 -3.55 -8.62 2.60
N GLU A 40 -4.87 -8.49 2.50
CA GLU A 40 -5.47 -7.83 1.35
C GLU A 40 -4.84 -6.46 1.22
N HIS A 41 -4.36 -6.18 0.02
CA HIS A 41 -3.76 -4.90 -0.26
C HIS A 41 -4.87 -3.85 -0.15
N ASN A 42 -4.78 -2.97 0.85
CA ASN A 42 -5.67 -1.81 1.04
C ASN A 42 -5.47 -0.77 -0.08
N ALA A 43 -5.58 -1.18 -1.35
CA ALA A 43 -5.78 -0.23 -2.43
C ALA A 43 -7.23 0.21 -2.37
N GLU A 44 -7.42 1.53 -2.48
CA GLU A 44 -8.72 2.07 -2.83
C GLU A 44 -9.19 1.41 -4.13
N PRO A 45 -10.41 0.82 -4.14
CA PRO A 45 -10.93 0.16 -5.32
C PRO A 45 -11.08 1.17 -6.45
N ARG A 46 -10.67 0.76 -7.66
CA ARG A 46 -10.91 1.57 -8.86
C ARG A 46 -12.43 1.61 -9.13
N PRO A 47 -12.96 2.72 -9.70
CA PRO A 47 -14.34 2.76 -10.15
C PRO A 47 -14.61 1.66 -11.19
N VAL A 48 -15.85 1.16 -11.23
CA VAL A 48 -16.29 0.18 -12.23
C VAL A 48 -16.17 0.78 -13.63
N ASN A 49 -15.83 -0.04 -14.63
CA ASN A 49 -15.67 0.41 -16.03
C ASN A 49 -16.88 1.19 -16.55
N ALA A 50 -18.10 0.80 -16.18
CA ALA A 50 -19.31 1.55 -16.56
C ALA A 50 -19.30 3.01 -16.06
N VAL A 51 -18.79 3.27 -14.85
CA VAL A 51 -18.68 4.62 -14.28
C VAL A 51 -17.46 5.36 -14.83
N ARG A 52 -16.40 4.63 -15.15
CA ARG A 52 -15.19 5.18 -15.75
C ARG A 52 -15.48 5.71 -17.16
N TYR A 53 -16.23 4.95 -17.96
CA TYR A 53 -16.41 5.19 -19.40
C TYR A 53 -17.78 5.77 -19.78
N ASP A 54 -18.42 6.49 -18.87
CA ASP A 54 -19.73 7.07 -19.13
C ASP A 54 -19.70 8.51 -19.63
N ASP A 55 -18.51 9.11 -19.84
CA ASP A 55 -18.30 10.46 -20.38
C ASP A 55 -19.06 11.60 -19.67
N LEU A 56 -19.68 11.32 -18.52
CA LEU A 56 -20.59 12.23 -17.84
C LEU A 56 -20.05 12.59 -16.45
N ASN A 57 -20.06 13.87 -16.11
CA ASN A 57 -19.73 14.38 -14.78
C ASN A 57 -18.30 14.06 -14.27
N HIS A 58 -17.32 13.92 -15.16
CA HIS A 58 -15.91 13.77 -14.78
C HIS A 58 -15.19 15.13 -14.78
N TRP A 59 -15.17 15.79 -13.63
CA TRP A 59 -14.53 17.11 -13.49
C TRP A 59 -13.15 17.00 -12.87
N PRO A 60 -12.13 17.68 -13.42
CA PRO A 60 -10.81 17.75 -12.80
C PRO A 60 -10.86 18.67 -11.57
N ALA A 61 -10.49 18.14 -10.41
CA ALA A 61 -10.31 18.90 -9.18
C ALA A 61 -8.87 18.84 -8.69
N ARG A 62 -8.39 19.94 -8.12
CA ARG A 62 -7.09 19.97 -7.44
C ARG A 62 -7.24 19.31 -6.07
N SER A 63 -6.38 18.33 -5.80
CA SER A 63 -6.34 17.69 -4.49
C SER A 63 -5.79 18.64 -3.44
N ALA A 64 -6.35 18.55 -2.23
CA ALA A 64 -5.82 19.22 -1.04
C ALA A 64 -4.53 18.54 -0.52
N GLN A 65 -4.14 17.40 -1.11
CA GLN A 65 -2.96 16.67 -0.68
C GLN A 65 -1.68 17.46 -0.96
N GLN A 66 -0.79 17.49 0.02
CA GLN A 66 0.48 18.21 -0.05
C GLN A 66 1.38 17.69 -1.18
N PHE A 67 1.33 16.38 -1.46
CA PHE A 67 2.16 15.70 -2.45
C PHE A 67 1.34 15.24 -3.66
N ALA A 68 1.97 15.29 -4.83
CA ALA A 68 1.38 14.76 -6.05
C ALA A 68 1.39 13.23 -6.03
N GLN A 69 0.25 12.63 -6.35
CA GLN A 69 0.11 11.17 -6.43
C GLN A 69 0.44 10.67 -7.84
N ARG A 70 0.72 9.37 -7.97
CA ARG A 70 0.98 8.77 -9.29
C ARG A 70 -0.30 8.78 -10.12
N CYS A 71 -0.17 9.09 -11.40
CA CYS A 71 -1.23 8.92 -12.37
C CYS A 71 -1.66 7.45 -12.39
N LYS A 72 -2.97 7.20 -12.38
CA LYS A 72 -3.52 5.84 -12.42
C LYS A 72 -3.83 5.35 -13.84
N PHE A 73 -3.59 6.18 -14.86
CA PHE A 73 -3.69 5.77 -16.26
C PHE A 73 -2.57 4.77 -16.58
N ASP A 74 -2.93 3.68 -17.26
CA ASP A 74 -2.00 2.58 -17.52
C ASP A 74 -0.87 3.05 -18.46
N GLY A 75 0.37 2.69 -18.14
CA GLY A 75 1.56 3.17 -18.86
C GLY A 75 2.01 4.61 -18.52
N CYS A 76 1.29 5.33 -17.64
CA CYS A 76 1.67 6.67 -17.23
C CYS A 76 2.60 6.65 -16.00
N THR A 77 3.77 7.28 -16.10
CA THR A 77 4.74 7.38 -15.00
C THR A 77 4.72 8.72 -14.26
N SER A 78 3.94 9.69 -14.73
CA SER A 78 3.89 11.02 -14.12
C SER A 78 3.10 11.06 -12.82
N ARG A 79 3.33 12.14 -12.07
CA ARG A 79 2.57 12.48 -10.87
C ARG A 79 1.66 13.66 -11.14
N SER A 80 0.48 13.66 -10.51
CA SER A 80 -0.54 14.69 -10.64
C SER A 80 -1.08 15.10 -9.28
N ARG A 81 -1.45 16.38 -9.15
CA ARG A 81 -2.30 16.89 -8.06
C ARG A 81 -3.76 17.04 -8.49
N ILE A 82 -4.08 16.60 -9.70
CA ILE A 82 -5.42 16.67 -10.26
C ILE A 82 -6.03 15.27 -10.15
N LEU A 83 -7.26 15.22 -9.66
CA LEU A 83 -8.08 14.02 -9.58
C LEU A 83 -9.41 14.25 -10.28
N CYS A 84 -10.03 13.17 -10.76
CA CYS A 84 -11.43 13.23 -11.19
C CYS A 84 -12.33 13.21 -9.95
N GLN A 85 -13.25 14.17 -9.82
CA GLN A 85 -14.16 14.25 -8.66
C GLN A 85 -15.08 13.02 -8.53
N LYS A 86 -15.50 12.45 -9.65
CA LYS A 86 -16.41 11.31 -9.70
C LYS A 86 -15.70 9.99 -9.42
N CYS A 87 -14.56 9.78 -10.06
CA CYS A 87 -13.78 8.54 -9.92
C CYS A 87 -12.89 8.54 -8.66
N ASN A 88 -12.59 9.71 -8.10
CA ASN A 88 -11.56 9.92 -7.07
C ASN A 88 -10.17 9.36 -7.45
N VAL A 89 -9.83 9.44 -8.75
CA VAL A 89 -8.56 8.91 -9.29
C VAL A 89 -7.67 10.05 -9.74
N PHE A 90 -6.38 9.98 -9.38
CA PHE A 90 -5.36 10.93 -9.83
C PHE A 90 -4.98 10.69 -11.29
N LEU A 91 -5.15 11.74 -12.10
CA LEU A 91 -4.94 11.71 -13.54
C LEU A 91 -4.17 12.96 -13.97
N CYS A 92 -3.28 12.81 -14.95
CA CYS A 92 -2.56 13.96 -15.49
C CYS A 92 -3.45 14.75 -16.45
N PHE A 93 -3.46 16.06 -16.28
CA PHE A 93 -4.13 17.00 -17.17
C PHE A 93 -3.13 18.10 -17.54
N SER A 94 -2.54 17.98 -18.74
CA SER A 94 -1.53 18.92 -19.24
C SER A 94 -1.61 19.00 -20.77
N ALA A 95 -1.13 20.09 -21.36
CA ALA A 95 -1.14 20.27 -22.81
C ALA A 95 -0.44 19.14 -23.61
N LYS A 96 0.55 18.47 -23.01
CA LYS A 96 1.29 17.35 -23.63
C LYS A 96 0.69 15.98 -23.35
N ARG A 97 -0.18 15.86 -22.34
CA ARG A 97 -0.77 14.59 -21.90
C ARG A 97 -2.21 14.82 -21.50
N ILE A 98 -3.12 14.40 -22.38
CA ILE A 98 -4.57 14.48 -22.23
C ILE A 98 -5.13 13.18 -21.62
N VAL A 99 -4.31 12.47 -20.81
CA VAL A 99 -4.69 11.17 -20.22
C VAL A 99 -5.91 11.25 -19.30
N PHE A 100 -6.27 12.43 -18.80
CA PHE A 100 -7.56 12.62 -18.12
C PHE A 100 -8.75 12.29 -19.05
N THR A 101 -8.75 12.81 -20.27
CA THR A 101 -9.84 12.58 -21.23
C THR A 101 -9.82 11.14 -21.72
N LEU A 102 -8.65 10.61 -22.10
CA LEU A 102 -8.50 9.21 -22.54
C LEU A 102 -8.96 8.20 -21.47
N TYR A 103 -8.77 8.53 -20.18
CA TYR A 103 -9.22 7.68 -19.09
C TYR A 103 -10.75 7.51 -19.08
N ILE A 104 -11.50 8.51 -19.55
CA ILE A 104 -12.95 8.58 -19.52
C ILE A 104 -13.54 8.11 -20.86
N THR A 105 -12.93 8.42 -22.01
CA THR A 105 -13.50 8.10 -23.33
C THR A 105 -13.13 6.71 -23.87
N ASN A 106 -12.22 5.98 -23.22
CA ASN A 106 -11.72 4.65 -23.66
C ASN A 106 -11.06 4.64 -25.05
N GLU A 107 -10.48 5.77 -25.47
CA GLU A 107 -9.69 5.91 -26.71
C GLU A 107 -8.17 5.84 -26.46
#